data_AF-A0AAD4CV76-F1
#
_entry.id   AF-A0AAD4CV76-F1
#
_cell.length_a   1.000
_cell.length_b   1.000
_cell.length_c   1.000
_cell.angle_alpha   90.00
_cell.angle_beta   90.00
_cell.angle_gamma   90.00
#
_symmetry.space_group_name_H-M   'P 1'
#
loop_
_entity.id
_entity.type
_entity.pdbx_description
1 polymer ?
#
loop_
_entity_poly.entity_id
_entity_poly.type
_entity_poly.pdbx_seq_one_letter_code
_entity_poly.pdbx_strand_id
1 'polypeptide(L)'
;MPLSQGNESGTSDPAAIPYGAWDSFPEKPFPTYSGTKSIIYRSADSRVVVGMLREKGTDTLVWPVDEFLFVTQGTIKMNIHGGEKFTLSKGDVMVMKKGQTITFECSDGFANVAVFIDLEDKVTLV
;
A
#
# COMPACT_ATOMS: atom_id res chain seq x y z
N MET A 1 9.14 -1.03 -20.36
CA MET A 1 7.82 -1.61 -20.73
C MET A 1 6.83 -0.48 -20.86
N PRO A 2 5.76 -0.58 -21.68
CA PRO A 2 4.70 0.43 -21.70
C PRO A 2 4.08 0.59 -20.32
N LEU A 3 3.62 1.80 -20.00
CA LEU A 3 2.92 2.07 -18.74
C LEU A 3 1.58 1.34 -18.73
N SER A 4 1.29 0.66 -17.62
CA SER A 4 -0.02 0.06 -17.37
C SER A 4 -0.99 1.13 -16.89
N GLN A 5 -2.28 1.00 -17.23
CA GLN A 5 -3.32 1.91 -16.77
C GLN A 5 -4.00 1.34 -15.53
N GLY A 6 -4.06 2.13 -14.45
CA GLY A 6 -4.81 1.81 -13.25
C GLY A 6 -6.31 2.13 -13.41
N ASN A 7 -7.16 1.49 -12.59
CA ASN A 7 -8.55 1.89 -12.39
C ASN A 7 -8.65 2.83 -11.19
N GLU A 8 -8.23 4.09 -11.38
CA GLU A 8 -8.19 5.07 -10.29
C GLU A 8 -9.58 5.59 -9.88
N SER A 9 -10.57 5.46 -10.76
CA SER A 9 -11.92 6.03 -10.59
C SER A 9 -12.93 5.06 -9.97
N GLY A 10 -12.62 3.77 -9.94
CA GLY A 10 -13.55 2.73 -9.51
C GLY A 10 -14.67 2.45 -10.49
N THR A 11 -14.44 2.67 -11.78
CA THR A 11 -15.36 2.25 -12.83
C THR A 11 -15.53 0.73 -12.82
N SER A 12 -16.74 0.26 -13.16
CA SER A 12 -17.06 -1.15 -13.37
C SER A 12 -16.94 -1.58 -14.84
N ASP A 13 -16.45 -0.70 -15.72
CA ASP A 13 -16.22 -1.00 -17.14
C ASP A 13 -15.20 -2.16 -17.28
N PRO A 14 -15.59 -3.29 -17.90
CA PRO A 14 -14.68 -4.41 -18.14
C PRO A 14 -13.45 -4.04 -18.98
N ALA A 15 -13.52 -2.98 -19.80
CA ALA A 15 -12.37 -2.49 -20.56
C ALA A 15 -11.34 -1.74 -19.71
N ALA A 16 -11.70 -1.36 -18.48
CA ALA A 16 -10.86 -0.63 -17.54
C ALA A 16 -10.19 -1.53 -16.48
N ILE A 17 -10.15 -2.85 -16.69
CA ILE A 17 -9.48 -3.78 -15.77
C ILE A 17 -7.97 -3.51 -15.75
N PRO A 18 -7.38 -3.16 -14.59
CA PRO A 18 -5.95 -2.89 -14.50
C PRO A 18 -5.16 -4.21 -14.44
N TYR A 19 -4.09 -4.31 -15.22
CA TYR A 19 -3.13 -5.42 -15.18
C TYR A 19 -1.74 -4.95 -15.60
N GLY A 20 -0.69 -5.64 -15.14
CA GLY A 20 0.70 -5.31 -15.46
C GLY A 20 1.68 -5.64 -14.35
N ALA A 21 2.96 -5.30 -14.56
CA ALA A 21 3.95 -5.37 -13.50
C ALA A 21 3.67 -4.29 -12.45
N TRP A 22 3.92 -4.59 -11.17
CA TRP A 22 3.62 -3.69 -10.05
C TRP A 22 4.31 -2.32 -10.18
N ASP A 23 5.47 -2.26 -10.83
CA ASP A 23 6.30 -1.09 -11.07
C ASP A 23 6.06 -0.42 -12.44
N SER A 24 5.00 -0.83 -13.16
CA SER A 24 4.66 -0.28 -14.48
C SER A 24 3.53 0.74 -14.46
N PHE A 25 2.97 1.06 -13.28
CA PHE A 25 1.88 2.03 -13.12
C PHE A 25 2.43 3.45 -12.91
N PRO A 26 1.69 4.50 -13.33
CA PRO A 26 2.10 5.89 -13.14
C PRO A 26 2.22 6.28 -11.65
N GLU A 27 3.42 6.65 -11.25
CA GLU A 27 3.72 7.09 -9.89
C GLU A 27 3.37 8.58 -9.69
N LYS A 28 2.75 8.89 -8.54
CA LYS A 28 2.49 10.23 -8.02
C LYS A 28 3.29 10.42 -6.73
N PRO A 29 3.70 11.65 -6.39
CA PRO A 29 4.38 11.91 -5.12
C PRO A 29 3.55 11.41 -3.92
N PHE A 30 4.24 10.87 -2.92
CA PHE A 30 3.67 10.51 -1.62
C PHE A 30 4.52 11.14 -0.51
N PRO A 31 4.30 12.43 -0.22
CA PRO A 31 5.20 13.22 0.63
C PRO A 31 5.31 12.69 2.06
N THR A 32 4.23 12.11 2.60
CA THR A 32 4.15 11.59 3.97
C THR A 32 5.35 10.71 4.34
N TYR A 33 5.79 9.87 3.41
CA TYR A 33 6.93 8.96 3.59
C TYR A 33 8.06 9.21 2.58
N SER A 34 8.18 10.46 2.13
CA SER A 34 9.24 10.93 1.21
C SER A 34 9.42 10.01 -0.01
N GLY A 35 8.31 9.57 -0.58
CA GLY A 35 8.29 8.54 -1.60
C GLY A 35 7.26 8.79 -2.68
N THR A 36 6.78 7.70 -3.28
CA THR A 36 5.82 7.73 -4.38
C THR A 36 4.77 6.66 -4.20
N LYS A 37 3.64 6.84 -4.87
CA LYS A 37 2.56 5.88 -4.90
C LYS A 37 1.95 5.76 -6.29
N SER A 38 1.43 4.59 -6.61
CA SER A 38 0.54 4.39 -7.75
C SER A 38 -0.76 3.78 -7.25
N ILE A 39 -1.90 4.29 -7.72
CA ILE A 39 -3.19 3.61 -7.52
C ILE A 39 -3.39 2.65 -8.68
N ILE A 40 -3.41 1.36 -8.38
CA ILE A 40 -3.66 0.30 -9.37
C ILE A 40 -5.16 0.12 -9.56
N TYR A 41 -5.91 0.10 -8.45
CA TYR A 41 -7.35 -0.13 -8.45
C TYR A 41 -8.01 0.63 -7.30
N ARG A 42 -9.24 1.08 -7.54
CA ARG A 42 -10.18 1.58 -6.54
C ARG A 42 -11.52 0.88 -6.77
N SER A 43 -12.24 0.50 -5.72
CA SER A 43 -13.62 0.03 -5.85
C SER A 43 -14.57 1.20 -6.12
N ALA A 44 -15.76 0.92 -6.69
CA ALA A 44 -16.75 1.95 -7.01
C ALA A 44 -17.19 2.77 -5.77
N ASP A 45 -17.25 2.14 -4.61
CA ASP A 45 -17.56 2.79 -3.32
C ASP A 45 -16.32 3.40 -2.63
N SER A 46 -15.13 3.23 -3.21
CA SER A 46 -13.83 3.67 -2.68
C SER A 46 -13.43 3.05 -1.34
N ARG A 47 -14.05 1.92 -0.96
CA ARG A 47 -13.75 1.17 0.27
C ARG A 47 -12.57 0.22 0.14
N VAL A 48 -12.20 -0.12 -1.09
CA VAL A 48 -11.03 -0.94 -1.41
C VAL A 48 -10.13 -0.16 -2.36
N VAL A 49 -8.85 -0.08 -2.02
CA VAL A 49 -7.81 0.49 -2.89
C VAL A 49 -6.64 -0.49 -2.97
N VAL A 50 -6.16 -0.75 -4.18
CA VAL A 50 -4.88 -1.44 -4.38
C VAL A 50 -3.87 -0.41 -4.81
N GLY A 51 -2.79 -0.30 -4.05
CA GLY A 51 -1.72 0.65 -4.27
C GLY A 51 -0.37 -0.04 -4.41
N MET A 52 0.52 0.61 -5.14
CA MET A 52 1.96 0.38 -5.05
C MET A 52 2.56 1.57 -4.30
N LEU A 53 3.41 1.31 -3.31
CA LEU A 53 4.05 2.33 -2.50
C LEU A 53 5.57 2.17 -2.53
N ARG A 54 6.27 3.30 -2.65
CA ARG A 54 7.68 3.44 -2.31
C ARG A 54 7.76 4.36 -1.11
N GLU A 55 8.36 3.89 -0.04
CA GLU A 55 8.33 4.57 1.26
C GLU A 55 9.70 4.54 1.89
N LYS A 56 10.00 5.57 2.68
CA LYS A 56 11.25 5.69 3.42
C LYS A 56 11.00 6.23 4.81
N GLY A 57 11.94 5.93 5.70
CA GLY A 57 11.98 6.49 7.04
C GLY A 57 11.30 5.60 8.07
N THR A 58 10.89 6.23 9.17
CA THR A 58 10.36 5.58 10.35
C THR A 58 9.19 6.39 10.87
N ASP A 59 8.10 5.73 11.22
CA ASP A 59 6.93 6.38 11.78
C ASP A 59 6.22 5.47 12.80
N THR A 60 5.37 6.07 13.63
CA THR A 60 4.48 5.35 14.55
C THR A 60 3.08 5.93 14.46
N LEU A 61 2.10 5.08 14.13
CA LEU A 61 0.71 5.50 13.99
C LEU A 61 -0.26 4.41 14.45
N VAL A 62 -1.50 4.82 14.67
CA VAL A 62 -2.65 3.92 14.74
C VAL A 62 -3.07 3.60 13.30
N TRP A 63 -3.02 2.33 12.92
CA TRP A 63 -3.26 1.89 11.55
C TRP A 63 -4.69 2.26 11.13
N PRO A 64 -4.90 3.02 10.04
CA PRO A 64 -6.18 3.66 9.77
C PRO A 64 -7.21 2.74 9.11
N VAL A 65 -6.78 1.66 8.48
CA VAL A 65 -7.60 0.74 7.67
C VAL A 65 -7.12 -0.70 7.88
N ASP A 66 -7.89 -1.69 7.46
CA ASP A 66 -7.33 -3.03 7.30
C ASP A 66 -6.45 -3.06 6.05
N GLU A 67 -5.32 -3.76 6.11
CA GLU A 67 -4.35 -3.79 5.02
C GLU A 67 -3.77 -5.18 4.83
N PHE A 68 -3.70 -5.61 3.58
CA PHE A 68 -2.83 -6.71 3.15
C PHE A 68 -1.66 -6.14 2.36
N LEU A 69 -0.42 -6.39 2.79
CA LEU A 69 0.79 -5.88 2.18
C LEU A 69 1.64 -7.04 1.65
N PHE A 70 2.22 -6.87 0.46
CA PHE A 70 3.22 -7.75 -0.14
C PHE A 70 4.49 -6.95 -0.46
N VAL A 71 5.63 -7.36 0.10
CA VAL A 71 6.90 -6.66 -0.11
C VAL A 71 7.48 -7.01 -1.48
N THR A 72 7.69 -6.00 -2.32
CA THR A 72 8.26 -6.18 -3.67
C THR A 72 9.76 -5.86 -3.71
N GLN A 73 10.23 -4.95 -2.85
CA GLN A 73 11.63 -4.53 -2.77
C GLN A 73 12.01 -4.12 -1.34
N GLY A 74 13.31 -4.26 -1.00
CA GLY A 74 13.85 -3.84 0.30
C GLY A 74 13.31 -4.64 1.47
N THR A 75 13.30 -4.02 2.64
CA THR A 75 12.80 -4.58 3.89
C THR A 75 12.02 -3.54 4.69
N ILE A 76 11.07 -4.00 5.50
CA ILE A 76 10.38 -3.18 6.49
C ILE A 76 10.48 -3.87 7.86
N LYS A 77 10.96 -3.15 8.87
CA LYS A 77 10.95 -3.62 10.26
C LYS A 77 9.67 -3.15 10.92
N MET A 78 8.97 -4.07 11.56
CA MET A 78 7.69 -3.84 12.22
C MET A 78 7.83 -4.02 13.72
N ASN A 79 7.21 -3.13 14.49
CA ASN A 79 7.01 -3.25 15.92
C ASN A 79 5.53 -3.02 16.21
N ILE A 80 4.82 -4.11 16.48
CA ILE A 80 3.41 -4.06 16.86
C ILE A 80 3.32 -3.75 18.35
N HIS A 81 2.68 -2.65 18.72
CA HIS A 81 2.59 -2.26 20.13
C HIS A 81 1.69 -3.25 20.87
N GLY A 82 2.25 -3.92 21.90
CA GLY A 82 1.58 -5.03 22.58
C GLY A 82 1.72 -6.39 21.88
N GLY A 83 2.55 -6.48 20.83
CA GLY A 83 2.81 -7.70 20.08
C GLY A 83 4.29 -7.91 19.77
N GLU A 84 4.56 -8.57 18.65
CA GLU A 84 5.91 -8.95 18.23
C GLU A 84 6.62 -7.86 17.42
N LYS A 85 7.95 -8.00 17.36
CA LYS A 85 8.82 -7.31 16.42
C LYS A 85 9.31 -8.29 15.38
N PHE A 86 9.21 -7.91 14.11
CA PHE A 86 9.66 -8.75 13.00
C PHE A 86 10.14 -7.88 11.84
N THR A 87 10.79 -8.51 10.86
CA THR A 87 11.24 -7.84 9.63
C THR A 87 10.71 -8.62 8.46
N LEU A 88 10.10 -7.90 7.51
CA LEU A 88 9.64 -8.45 6.25
C LEU A 88 10.62 -8.05 5.15
N SER A 89 10.78 -8.94 4.19
CA SER A 89 11.65 -8.82 3.03
C SER A 89 10.89 -9.18 1.76
N LYS A 90 11.53 -8.99 0.60
CA LYS A 90 10.90 -9.29 -0.70
C LYS A 90 10.29 -10.70 -0.73
N GLY A 91 9.01 -10.77 -1.07
CA GLY A 91 8.25 -12.02 -1.13
C GLY A 91 7.41 -12.29 0.12
N ASP A 92 7.67 -11.58 1.22
CA ASP A 92 6.88 -11.70 2.44
C ASP A 92 5.57 -10.92 2.33
N VAL A 93 4.58 -11.37 3.11
CA VAL A 93 3.25 -10.77 3.23
C VAL A 93 2.97 -10.38 4.68
N MET A 94 2.07 -9.42 4.87
CA MET A 94 1.55 -9.05 6.18
C MET A 94 0.09 -8.63 6.08
N VAL A 95 -0.65 -8.88 7.15
CA VAL A 95 -1.97 -8.28 7.38
C VAL A 95 -1.89 -7.37 8.59
N MET A 96 -2.33 -6.12 8.43
CA MET A 96 -2.49 -5.15 9.51
C MET A 96 -3.97 -4.86 9.68
N LYS A 97 -4.39 -4.71 10.94
CA LYS A 97 -5.78 -4.39 11.27
C LYS A 97 -5.92 -2.93 11.66
N LYS A 98 -7.03 -2.32 11.23
CA LYS A 98 -7.46 -0.98 11.66
C LYS A 98 -7.43 -0.89 13.19
N GLY A 99 -6.88 0.21 13.70
CA GLY A 99 -6.79 0.49 15.13
C GLY A 99 -5.55 -0.06 15.85
N GLN A 100 -4.69 -0.83 15.18
CA GLN A 100 -3.44 -1.29 15.79
C GLN A 100 -2.40 -0.16 15.81
N THR A 101 -1.75 0.08 16.95
CA THR A 101 -0.59 0.99 17.01
C THR A 101 0.67 0.26 16.55
N ILE A 102 1.32 0.79 15.52
CA ILE A 102 2.45 0.14 14.86
C ILE A 102 3.56 1.18 14.67
N THR A 103 4.78 0.80 15.01
CA THR A 103 6.00 1.50 14.57
C THR A 103 6.63 0.72 13.42
N PHE A 104 6.96 1.39 12.32
CA PHE A 104 7.66 0.76 11.20
C PHE A 104 8.92 1.53 10.81
N GLU A 105 9.89 0.83 10.23
CA GLU A 105 11.12 1.38 9.66
C GLU A 105 11.35 0.75 8.28
N CYS A 106 11.29 1.56 7.22
CA CYS A 106 11.52 1.14 5.85
C CYS A 106 13.00 1.29 5.49
N SER A 107 13.58 0.26 4.86
CA SER A 107 14.93 0.38 4.28
C SER A 107 14.95 1.34 3.10
N ASP A 108 16.15 1.78 2.71
CA ASP A 108 16.32 2.47 1.43
C ASP A 108 15.83 1.60 0.26
N GLY A 109 14.99 2.19 -0.60
CA GLY A 109 14.42 1.50 -1.76
C GLY A 109 13.33 0.49 -1.42
N PHE A 110 12.77 0.52 -0.21
CA PHE A 110 11.60 -0.28 0.14
C PHE A 110 10.42 0.05 -0.79
N ALA A 111 9.77 -1.01 -1.28
CA ALA A 111 8.54 -0.90 -2.04
C ALA A 111 7.62 -2.08 -1.74
N ASN A 112 6.32 -1.82 -1.82
CA ASN A 112 5.29 -2.83 -1.60
C ASN A 112 4.11 -2.64 -2.54
N VAL A 113 3.30 -3.69 -2.65
CA VAL A 113 1.93 -3.61 -3.14
C VAL A 113 1.01 -3.93 -1.99
N ALA A 114 0.01 -3.08 -1.77
CA ALA A 114 -0.90 -3.21 -0.66
C ALA A 114 -2.36 -3.08 -1.09
N VAL A 115 -3.23 -3.82 -0.41
CA VAL A 115 -4.67 -3.75 -0.51
C VAL A 115 -5.19 -3.12 0.77
N PHE A 116 -5.76 -1.94 0.65
CA PHE A 116 -6.33 -1.15 1.74
C PHE A 116 -7.84 -1.32 1.75
N ILE A 117 -8.41 -1.62 2.91
CA ILE A 117 -9.82 -1.97 3.08
C ILE A 117 -10.38 -1.20 4.27
N ASP A 118 -11.43 -0.41 4.02
CA ASP A 118 -12.26 0.15 5.07
C ASP A 118 -13.73 -0.14 4.76
N LEU A 119 -14.37 -0.95 5.60
CA LEU A 119 -15.76 -1.37 5.38
C LEU A 119 -16.78 -0.29 5.79
N GLU A 120 -16.34 0.69 6.56
CA GLU A 120 -17.18 1.75 7.12
C GLU A 120 -17.02 3.01 6.26
N ASP A 121 -15.77 3.45 6.06
CA ASP A 121 -15.39 4.71 5.43
C ASP A 121 -14.70 4.53 4.07
N LYS A 122 -14.45 5.64 3.38
CA LYS A 122 -13.66 5.64 2.13
C LYS A 122 -12.18 5.60 2.45
N VAL A 123 -11.43 4.79 1.70
CA VAL A 123 -9.97 4.77 1.79
C VAL A 123 -9.38 5.99 1.09
N THR A 124 -8.79 6.87 1.90
CA THR A 124 -8.10 8.09 1.47
C THR A 124 -6.61 7.84 1.31
N LEU A 125 -6.22 7.31 0.15
CA LEU A 125 -4.82 7.33 -0.31
C LEU A 125 -4.56 8.63 -1.09
N VAL A 126 -4.68 9.78 -0.41
CA VAL A 126 -4.37 11.13 -0.94
C VAL A 126 -2.97 11.58 -0.60
#